data_AF-A0A956U788-F1
#
_entry.id   AF-A0A956U788-F1
#
_cell.length_a   1.000
_cell.length_b   1.000
_cell.length_c   1.000
_cell.angle_alpha   90.00
_cell.angle_beta   90.00
_cell.angle_gamma   90.00
#
_symmetry.space_group_name_H-M   'P 1'
#
loop_
_entity.id
_entity.type
_entity.pdbx_description
1 polymer ?
#
loop_
_entity_poly.entity_id
_entity_poly.type
_entity_poly.pdbx_seq_one_letter_code
_entity_poly.pdbx_strand_id
1 'polypeptide(L)' 'TVAGVGAGDAYMAGFLHNILESCREASLKDHVSNLKGTALATAGKFGSAVGALTTRSISAHASLPDRMEVEKLFEAAGSL' A
#
# COMPACT_ATOMS: atom_id res chain seq x y z
N THR A 1 21.65 -2.15 3.71
CA THR A 1 21.81 -1.95 2.25
C THR A 1 20.42 -1.78 1.69
N VAL A 2 20.13 -0.66 1.03
CA VAL A 2 18.82 -0.42 0.40
C VAL A 2 18.78 -1.23 -0.90
N ALA A 3 17.81 -2.14 -1.06
CA ALA A 3 17.59 -2.81 -2.33
C ALA A 3 16.25 -2.35 -2.91
N GLY A 4 16.27 -1.74 -4.09
CA GLY A 4 15.05 -1.31 -4.77
C GLY A 4 14.27 -2.44 -5.45
N VAL A 5 14.76 -3.69 -5.35
CA VAL A 5 14.18 -4.84 -6.05
C VAL A 5 12.80 -5.15 -5.46
N GLY A 6 11.76 -5.11 -6.30
CA GLY A 6 10.38 -5.42 -5.90
C GLY A 6 9.62 -4.29 -5.21
N ALA A 7 10.24 -3.11 -4.96
CA ALA A 7 9.56 -2.00 -4.30
C ALA A 7 8.37 -1.43 -5.11
N GLY A 8 8.46 -1.45 -6.44
CA GLY A 8 7.36 -1.06 -7.33
C GLY A 8 6.19 -2.06 -7.30
N ASP A 9 6.50 -3.35 -7.31
CA ASP A 9 5.50 -4.42 -7.20
C ASP A 9 4.82 -4.40 -5.83
N ALA A 10 5.61 -4.17 -4.77
CA ALA A 10 5.12 -4.02 -3.41
C ALA A 10 4.23 -2.77 -3.26
N TYR A 11 4.60 -1.64 -3.90
CA TYR A 11 3.74 -0.47 -3.99
C TYR A 11 2.40 -0.80 -4.64
N MET A 12 2.42 -1.46 -5.81
CA MET A 12 1.19 -1.81 -6.54
C MET A 12 0.33 -2.80 -5.76
N ALA A 13 0.95 -3.79 -5.11
CA ALA A 13 0.25 -4.74 -4.25
C ALA A 13 -0.41 -4.04 -3.06
N GLY A 14 0.31 -3.14 -2.38
CA GLY A 14 -0.23 -2.35 -1.26
C GLY A 14 -1.37 -1.42 -1.71
N PHE A 15 -1.20 -0.74 -2.85
CA PHE A 15 -2.22 0.12 -3.44
C PHE A 15 -3.52 -0.65 -3.72
N LEU A 16 -3.42 -1.79 -4.41
CA LEU A 16 -4.57 -2.63 -4.74
C LEU A 16 -5.20 -3.27 -3.50
N HIS A 17 -4.37 -3.70 -2.54
CA HIS A 17 -4.85 -4.24 -1.26
C HIS A 17 -5.73 -3.23 -0.53
N ASN A 18 -5.28 -1.97 -0.42
CA ASN A 18 -6.03 -0.93 0.27
C ASN A 18 -7.34 -0.57 -0.45
N ILE A 19 -7.35 -0.59 -1.79
CA ILE A 19 -8.59 -0.43 -2.57
C ILE A 19 -9.55 -1.59 -2.29
N LEU A 20 -9.07 -2.83 -2.33
CA LEU A 20 -9.90 -4.02 -2.12
C LEU A 20 -10.47 -4.10 -0.69
N GLU A 21 -9.70 -3.72 0.33
CA GLU A 21 -10.22 -3.62 1.71
C GLU A 21 -11.35 -2.59 1.82
N SER A 22 -11.27 -1.48 1.09
CA SER A 22 -12.34 -0.49 1.05
C SER A 22 -13.60 -0.95 0.32
N CYS A 23 -13.54 -2.07 -0.43
CA CYS A 23 -14.65 -2.65 -1.19
C CYS A 23 -15.52 -3.64 -0.39
N ARG A 24 -15.23 -3.91 0.90
CA ARG A 24 -15.75 -5.08 1.64
C ARG A 24 -17.28 -5.28 1.64
N GLU A 25 -18.06 -4.24 1.34
CA GLU A 25 -19.54 -4.31 1.33
C GLU A 25 -20.17 -3.98 -0.04
N ALA A 26 -19.39 -3.50 -1.01
CA ALA A 26 -19.88 -3.09 -2.32
C ALA A 26 -19.42 -4.04 -3.44
N SER A 27 -20.19 -4.10 -4.53
CA SER A 27 -19.74 -4.73 -5.78
C SER A 27 -18.41 -4.10 -6.22
N LEU A 28 -17.36 -4.91 -6.37
CA LEU A 28 -16.01 -4.47 -6.74
C LEU A 28 -16.01 -3.56 -7.97
N LYS A 29 -16.83 -3.91 -8.98
CA LYS A 29 -16.94 -3.14 -10.22
C LYS A 29 -17.50 -1.74 -9.99
N ASP A 30 -18.53 -1.63 -9.16
CA ASP A 30 -19.18 -0.36 -8.86
C ASP A 30 -18.30 0.49 -7.94
N HIS A 31 -17.57 -0.16 -7.03
CA HIS A 31 -16.61 0.51 -6.15
C HIS A 31 -15.46 1.13 -6.93
N VAL A 32 -14.84 0.37 -7.83
CA VAL A 32 -13.73 0.86 -8.67
C VAL A 32 -14.19 2.00 -9.58
N SER A 33 -15.39 1.90 -10.15
CA SER A 33 -15.95 2.94 -11.02
C SER A 33 -16.27 4.25 -10.28
N ASN A 34 -16.50 4.18 -8.96
CA ASN A 34 -16.83 5.31 -8.11
C ASN A 34 -15.67 5.77 -7.20
N LEU A 35 -14.44 5.26 -7.42
CA LEU A 35 -13.27 5.66 -6.65
C LEU A 35 -13.01 7.16 -6.79
N LYS A 36 -13.15 7.89 -5.69
CA LYS A 36 -12.82 9.31 -5.63
C LYS A 36 -11.31 9.50 -5.57
N GLY A 37 -10.85 10.65 -6.06
CA GLY A 37 -9.42 11.02 -6.02
C GLY A 37 -8.81 10.98 -4.60
N THR A 38 -9.61 11.24 -3.56
CA THR A 38 -9.17 11.11 -2.17
C THR A 38 -8.90 9.66 -1.77
N ALA A 39 -9.73 8.70 -2.20
CA ALA A 39 -9.51 7.27 -1.95
C ALA A 39 -8.28 6.75 -2.70
N LEU A 40 -8.08 7.21 -3.95
CA LEU A 40 -6.87 6.92 -4.72
C LEU A 40 -5.61 7.49 -4.05
N ALA A 41 -5.68 8.70 -3.51
CA ALA A 41 -4.56 9.31 -2.78
C ALA A 41 -4.23 8.52 -1.49
N THR A 42 -5.25 8.09 -0.75
CA THR A 42 -5.08 7.23 0.44
C THR A 42 -4.43 5.90 0.08
N ALA A 43 -4.91 5.22 -0.97
CA ALA A 43 -4.31 3.99 -1.47
C ALA A 43 -2.87 4.21 -1.97
N GLY A 44 -2.59 5.35 -2.60
CA GLY A 44 -1.24 5.76 -3.00
C GLY A 44 -0.30 5.87 -1.80
N LYS A 45 -0.72 6.58 -0.73
CA LYS A 45 0.06 6.69 0.50
C LYS A 45 0.33 5.33 1.15
N PHE A 46 -0.67 4.43 1.16
CA PHE A 46 -0.51 3.08 1.69
C PHE A 46 0.49 2.26 0.85
N GLY A 47 0.34 2.26 -0.47
CA GLY A 47 1.29 1.63 -1.38
C GLY A 47 2.71 2.18 -1.19
N SER A 48 2.86 3.49 -1.00
CA SER A 48 4.17 4.11 -0.74
C SER A 48 4.79 3.62 0.57
N ALA A 49 3.99 3.45 1.62
CA ALA A 49 4.47 2.89 2.88
C ALA A 49 4.96 1.45 2.70
N VAL A 50 4.21 0.61 1.98
CA VAL A 50 4.61 -0.77 1.66
C VAL A 50 5.91 -0.78 0.86
N GLY A 51 5.97 -0.05 -0.25
CA GLY A 51 7.17 0.02 -1.10
C GLY A 51 8.40 0.55 -0.34
N ALA A 52 8.23 1.56 0.50
CA ALA A 52 9.31 2.10 1.32
C ALA A 52 9.88 1.06 2.30
N LEU A 53 9.02 0.28 2.95
CA LEU A 53 9.44 -0.80 3.86
C LEU A 53 10.14 -1.92 3.11
N THR A 54 9.69 -2.27 1.90
CA THR A 54 10.31 -3.27 1.03
C THR A 54 11.76 -2.94 0.67
N THR A 55 12.11 -1.65 0.59
CA THR A 55 13.50 -1.28 0.26
C THR A 55 14.52 -1.57 1.38
N ARG A 56 14.08 -1.95 2.59
CA ARG A 56 14.95 -2.14 3.76
C ARG A 56 15.74 -3.45 3.74
N SER A 57 15.41 -4.40 2.87
CA SER A 57 16.05 -5.71 2.79
C SER A 57 16.35 -6.11 1.34
N ILE A 58 17.37 -6.95 1.15
CA ILE A 58 17.93 -7.30 -0.17
C ILE A 58 17.07 -8.32 -0.95
N SER A 59 16.07 -8.93 -0.31
CA SER A 59 15.20 -9.95 -0.92
C SER A 59 13.78 -9.46 -1.11
N ALA A 60 13.23 -9.50 -2.32
CA ALA A 60 11.87 -9.03 -2.64
C ALA A 60 10.75 -9.75 -1.85
N HIS A 61 10.96 -11.01 -1.46
CA HIS A 61 9.95 -11.79 -0.74
C HIS A 61 10.11 -11.71 0.78
N ALA A 62 11.35 -11.64 1.27
CA ALA A 62 11.63 -11.47 2.70
C ALA A 62 11.58 -10.00 3.15
N SER A 63 11.33 -9.08 2.21
CA SER A 63 11.16 -7.65 2.45
C SER A 63 9.72 -7.20 2.41
N LEU A 64 8.75 -8.10 2.17
CA LEU A 64 7.35 -7.76 2.32
C LEU A 64 7.09 -7.44 3.81
N PRO A 65 6.61 -6.22 4.12
CA PRO A 65 6.36 -5.82 5.49
C PRO A 65 5.13 -6.49 6.06
N ASP A 66 5.11 -6.66 7.38
CA ASP A 66 3.91 -7.07 8.08
C ASP A 66 2.87 -5.94 8.09
N ARG A 67 1.58 -6.30 8.09
CA ARG A 67 0.47 -5.33 8.10
C ARG A 67 0.61 -4.28 9.21
N MET A 68 0.99 -4.70 10.41
CA MET A 68 1.20 -3.78 11.54
C MET A 68 2.33 -2.77 11.31
N GLU A 69 3.37 -3.12 10.56
CA GLU A 69 4.47 -2.19 10.26
C GLU A 69 4.03 -1.13 9.25
N VAL A 70 3.24 -1.54 8.26
CA VAL A 70 2.66 -0.63 7.26
C VAL A 70 1.70 0.34 7.92
N GLU A 71 0.79 -0.14 8.78
CA GLU A 71 -0.18 0.69 9.50
C GLU A 71 0.52 1.74 10.38
N LYS A 72 1.55 1.34 11.15
CA LYS A 72 2.35 2.29 11.95
C LYS A 72 2.99 3.39 11.11
N LEU A 73 3.57 3.03 9.96
CA LEU A 73 4.20 4.01 9.06
C LEU A 73 3.15 4.91 8.39
N PHE A 74 2.01 4.34 8.04
CA PHE A 74 0.91 5.04 7.39
C PHE A 74 0.24 6.07 8.32
N GLU A 75 -0.01 5.70 9.59
CA GLU A 75 -0.53 6.61 10.61
C GLU A 75 0.46 7.75 10.92
N ALA A 76 1.75 7.43 11.01
CA ALA A 76 2.81 8.42 11.20
C ALA A 76 2.89 9.41 10.02
N ALA A 77 2.61 8.96 8.79
CA ALA A 77 2.60 9.79 7.59
C ALA A 77 1.29 10.59 7.38
N GLY A 78 0.23 10.30 8.14
CA GLY A 78 -1.09 10.94 8.05
C GLY A 78 -1.35 12.08 9.04
N SER A 79 -0.43 12.34 9.98
CA SER A 79 -0.61 13.32 11.08
C SER A 79 -0.13 14.75 10.76
N LEU A 80 -0.34 15.24 9.54
CA LEU A 80 -0.01 16.62 9.10
C LEU A 80 -1.22 17.33 8.52
#